data_AF-A0A430UEU8-F1
#
_entry.id   AF-A0A430UEU8-F1
#
_cell.length_a   1.000
_cell.length_b   1.000
_cell.length_c   1.000
_cell.angle_alpha   90.00
_cell.angle_beta   90.00
_cell.angle_gamma   90.00
#
_symmetry.space_group_name_H-M   'P 1'
#
loop_
_entity.id
_entity.type
_entity.pdbx_description
1 polymer ?
#
loop_
_entity_poly.entity_id
_entity_poly.type
_entity_poly.pdbx_seq_one_letter_code
_entity_poly.pdbx_strand_id
1 'polypeptide(L)'
;MERLAVAKVNLGLSLLGRRPDGYHELHTLFASLSFGDRLFLEPIPEGIEFRGRYGKRNLAYRAAAAYLEAAGWPGGVRIVLEKALPEGAGLGGGSSDAAQVLLGLKELYPAEVNLSALALSLGADVPFFLQGGVAEA
;
A
#
# COMPACT_ATOMS: atom_id res chain seq x y z
N MET A 1 12.92 -10.25 3.74
CA MET A 1 12.73 -9.69 2.39
C MET A 1 12.68 -8.17 2.48
N GLU A 2 13.52 -7.47 1.74
CA GLU A 2 13.49 -6.00 1.63
C GLU A 2 12.64 -5.59 0.41
N ARG A 3 11.86 -4.52 0.54
CA ARG A 3 11.08 -3.91 -0.53
C ARG A 3 11.19 -2.38 -0.49
N LEU A 4 11.12 -1.77 -1.67
CA LEU A 4 11.08 -0.32 -1.83
C LEU A 4 9.64 0.13 -2.13
N ALA A 5 9.07 0.96 -1.27
CA ALA A 5 7.78 1.60 -1.46
C ALA A 5 7.97 2.98 -2.09
N VAL A 6 8.04 3.00 -3.43
CA VAL A 6 8.31 4.22 -4.21
C VAL A 6 7.22 5.28 -4.04
N ALA A 7 7.61 6.55 -4.10
CA ALA A 7 6.68 7.68 -4.19
C ALA A 7 5.96 7.72 -5.54
N LYS A 8 4.90 8.53 -5.61
CA LYS A 8 4.26 8.97 -6.86
C LYS A 8 4.10 10.48 -6.90
N VAL A 9 3.86 11.00 -8.09
CA VAL A 9 3.34 12.35 -8.32
C VAL A 9 2.10 12.29 -9.21
N ASN A 10 1.26 13.33 -9.12
CA ASN A 10 0.18 13.59 -10.07
C ASN A 10 0.71 14.53 -11.15
N LEU A 11 0.85 14.04 -12.39
CA LEU A 11 1.21 14.83 -13.57
C LEU A 11 -0.04 15.51 -14.13
N GLY A 12 -0.53 16.49 -13.38
CA GLY A 12 -1.85 17.12 -13.59
C GLY A 12 -2.93 16.43 -12.76
N LEU A 13 -3.87 17.22 -12.25
CA LEU A 13 -5.02 16.77 -11.48
C LEU A 13 -6.19 17.70 -11.78
N SER A 14 -7.24 17.16 -12.40
CA SER A 14 -8.47 17.87 -12.74
C SER A 14 -9.62 17.38 -11.86
N LEU A 15 -10.42 18.32 -11.36
CA LEU A 15 -11.66 18.04 -10.65
C LEU A 15 -12.82 18.08 -11.66
N LEU A 16 -13.44 16.93 -11.95
CA LEU A 16 -14.51 16.83 -12.93
C LEU A 16 -15.89 17.14 -12.33
N GLY A 17 -16.07 16.86 -11.05
CA GLY A 17 -17.33 17.11 -10.36
C GLY A 17 -17.39 16.48 -8.98
N ARG A 18 -18.50 16.71 -8.28
CA ARG A 18 -18.78 16.07 -6.99
C ARG A 18 -19.67 14.85 -7.20
N ARG A 19 -19.28 13.73 -6.60
CA ARG A 19 -20.00 12.45 -6.65
C ARG A 19 -21.10 12.40 -5.59
N PRO A 20 -22.13 11.54 -5.78
CA PRO A 20 -23.19 11.33 -4.79
C PRO A 20 -22.72 10.79 -3.44
N ASP A 21 -21.57 10.10 -3.41
CA ASP A 21 -20.95 9.56 -2.20
C ASP A 21 -20.17 10.61 -1.38
N GLY A 22 -20.19 11.88 -1.81
CA GLY A 22 -19.51 12.99 -1.15
C GLY A 22 -18.05 13.18 -1.56
N TYR A 23 -17.47 12.29 -2.37
CA TYR A 23 -16.14 12.46 -2.95
C TYR A 23 -16.19 13.31 -4.22
N HIS A 24 -15.01 13.60 -4.79
CA HIS A 24 -14.90 14.22 -6.10
C HIS A 24 -14.49 13.20 -7.14
N GLU A 25 -15.05 13.35 -8.34
CA GLU A 25 -14.54 12.71 -9.53
C GLU A 25 -13.29 13.48 -9.97
N LEU A 26 -12.19 12.76 -10.10
CA LEU A 26 -10.89 13.30 -10.46
C LEU A 26 -10.45 12.69 -11.80
N HIS A 27 -9.64 13.43 -12.52
CA HIS A 27 -8.88 12.93 -13.67
C HIS A 27 -7.41 13.30 -13.47
N THR A 28 -6.52 12.32 -13.49
CA THR A 28 -5.10 12.50 -13.20
C THR A 28 -4.24 11.48 -13.92
N LEU A 29 -3.00 11.87 -14.20
CA LEU A 29 -1.93 10.93 -14.53
C LEU A 29 -1.07 10.70 -13.29
N PHE A 30 -1.02 9.48 -12.79
CA PHE A 30 -0.06 9.07 -11.77
C PHE A 30 1.26 8.65 -12.42
N ALA A 31 2.38 9.07 -11.82
CA ALA A 31 3.70 8.60 -12.21
C ALA A 31 4.50 8.19 -10.98
N SER A 32 5.00 6.96 -10.95
CA SER A 32 5.88 6.46 -9.90
C SER A 32 7.27 7.08 -10.03
N LEU A 33 7.87 7.40 -8.90
CA LEU A 33 9.25 7.85 -8.80
C LEU A 33 10.18 6.65 -8.52
N SER A 34 11.48 6.91 -8.43
CA SER A 34 12.51 5.88 -8.19
C SER A 34 12.99 5.79 -6.73
N PHE A 35 12.47 6.66 -5.85
CA PHE A 35 12.83 6.70 -4.43
C PHE A 35 11.58 6.58 -3.56
N GLY A 36 11.78 6.13 -2.32
CA GLY A 36 10.67 5.87 -1.42
C GLY A 36 11.09 5.30 -0.09
N ASP A 37 10.11 4.78 0.63
CA ASP A 37 10.28 4.18 1.95
C ASP A 37 10.83 2.75 1.82
N ARG A 38 11.48 2.26 2.88
CA ARG A 38 11.99 0.90 2.94
C ARG A 38 11.15 0.04 3.86
N LEU A 39 10.84 -1.16 3.38
CA LEU A 39 10.09 -2.16 4.12
C LEU A 39 10.92 -3.43 4.25
N PHE A 40 11.01 -3.94 5.47
CA PHE A 40 11.57 -5.25 5.75
C PHE A 40 10.47 -6.17 6.25
N LEU A 41 10.23 -7.24 5.50
CA LEU A 41 9.23 -8.27 5.78
C LEU A 41 9.95 -9.56 6.14
N GLU A 42 9.65 -10.09 7.31
CA GLU A 42 10.22 -11.35 7.80
C GLU A 42 9.08 -12.26 8.28
N PRO A 43 8.97 -13.49 7.77
CA PRO A 43 7.97 -14.43 8.27
C PRO A 43 8.28 -14.80 9.73
N ILE A 44 7.23 -14.86 10.55
CA ILE A 44 7.30 -15.30 11.95
C ILE A 44 6.22 -16.38 12.18
N PRO A 45 6.26 -17.14 13.29
CA PRO A 45 5.32 -18.23 13.49
C PRO A 45 3.85 -17.79 13.48
N GLU A 46 3.51 -16.67 14.13
CA GLU A 46 2.15 -16.16 14.23
C GLU A 46 2.09 -14.65 14.46
N GLY A 47 0.92 -14.06 14.18
CA GLY A 47 0.64 -12.66 14.47
C GLY A 47 1.31 -11.64 13.54
N ILE A 48 1.23 -10.37 13.92
CA ILE A 48 1.84 -9.26 13.18
C ILE A 48 2.66 -8.42 14.14
N GLU A 49 3.98 -8.43 13.95
CA GLU A 49 4.90 -7.53 14.64
C GLU A 49 5.19 -6.33 13.74
N PHE A 50 4.74 -5.13 14.10
CA PHE A 50 4.91 -3.94 13.26
C PHE A 50 5.73 -2.87 13.97
N ARG A 51 6.85 -2.50 13.35
CA ARG A 51 7.70 -1.39 13.76
C ARG A 51 7.58 -0.26 12.74
N GLY A 52 6.80 0.75 13.10
CA GLY A 52 6.58 1.96 12.32
C GLY A 52 5.67 2.91 13.08
N ARG A 53 5.44 4.09 12.52
CA ARG A 53 4.50 5.07 13.12
C ARG A 53 3.06 4.56 13.05
N TYR A 54 2.22 5.05 13.96
CA TYR A 54 0.77 4.78 14.04
C TYR A 54 0.33 3.35 14.41
N GLY A 55 1.25 2.41 14.59
CA GLY A 55 0.95 1.05 15.03
C GLY A 55 -0.13 0.40 14.16
N LYS A 56 -1.18 -0.15 14.79
CA LYS A 56 -2.29 -0.82 14.08
C LYS A 56 -3.09 0.08 13.13
N ARG A 57 -2.99 1.41 13.28
CA ARG A 57 -3.66 2.36 12.39
C ARG A 57 -2.89 2.61 11.09
N ASN A 58 -1.63 2.17 11.00
CA ASN A 58 -0.82 2.32 9.81
C ASN A 58 -1.39 1.48 8.65
N LEU A 59 -1.44 2.02 7.44
CA LEU A 59 -1.94 1.31 6.26
C LEU A 59 -1.13 0.04 5.95
N ALA A 60 0.19 0.04 6.20
CA ALA A 60 1.03 -1.14 6.04
C ALA A 60 0.64 -2.27 7.01
N TYR A 61 0.34 -1.93 8.27
CA TYR A 61 -0.19 -2.91 9.24
C TYR A 61 -1.55 -3.46 8.79
N ARG A 62 -2.46 -2.57 8.38
CA ARG A 62 -3.80 -2.95 7.92
C ARG A 62 -3.74 -3.82 6.67
N ALA A 63 -2.83 -3.54 5.76
CA ALA A 63 -2.57 -4.38 4.58
C ALA A 63 -2.14 -5.79 4.97
N ALA A 64 -1.23 -5.91 5.95
CA ALA A 64 -0.81 -7.22 6.44
C ALA A 64 -1.95 -8.00 7.09
N ALA A 65 -2.72 -7.35 7.96
CA ALA A 65 -3.88 -7.97 8.60
C ALA A 65 -4.90 -8.45 7.57
N ALA A 66 -5.25 -7.59 6.61
CA ALA A 66 -6.23 -7.92 5.57
C ALA A 66 -5.74 -9.05 4.64
N TYR A 67 -4.46 -9.07 4.27
CA TYR A 67 -3.90 -10.16 3.46
C TYR A 67 -3.87 -11.47 4.23
N LEU A 68 -3.35 -11.48 5.46
CA LEU A 68 -3.24 -12.70 6.26
C LEU A 68 -4.62 -13.28 6.58
N GLU A 69 -5.61 -12.43 6.86
CA GLU A 69 -7.00 -12.85 7.01
C GLU A 69 -7.54 -13.50 5.72
N ALA A 70 -7.38 -12.85 4.57
CA ALA A 70 -7.83 -13.38 3.29
C ALA A 70 -7.09 -14.68 2.87
N ALA A 71 -5.84 -14.85 3.31
CA ALA A 71 -5.03 -16.03 3.06
C ALA A 71 -5.26 -17.16 4.08
N GLY A 72 -6.12 -16.96 5.09
CA GLY A 72 -6.42 -17.98 6.11
C GLY A 72 -5.34 -18.15 7.18
N TRP A 73 -4.56 -17.10 7.47
CA TRP A 73 -3.50 -17.07 8.47
C TRP A 73 -2.48 -18.24 8.37
N PRO A 74 -1.76 -18.34 7.25
CA PRO A 74 -0.75 -19.40 7.05
C PRO A 74 0.50 -19.25 7.94
N GLY A 75 0.62 -18.12 8.65
CA GLY A 75 1.72 -17.76 9.54
C GLY A 75 1.58 -16.32 10.00
N GLY A 76 2.65 -15.76 10.58
CA GLY A 76 2.74 -14.36 10.97
C GLY A 76 3.79 -13.58 10.18
N VAL A 77 3.82 -12.26 10.36
CA VAL A 77 4.84 -11.41 9.72
C VAL A 77 5.36 -10.32 10.66
N ARG A 78 6.67 -10.15 10.67
CA ARG A 78 7.34 -8.96 11.19
C ARG A 78 7.57 -7.95 10.06
N ILE A 79 7.19 -6.71 10.30
CA ILE A 79 7.29 -5.59 9.37
C ILE A 79 8.05 -4.46 10.04
N VAL A 80 9.17 -4.06 9.44
CA VAL A 80 9.86 -2.82 9.80
C VAL A 80 9.70 -1.83 8.66
N LEU A 81 9.10 -0.68 8.96
CA LEU A 81 8.88 0.40 8.02
C LEU A 81 9.79 1.59 8.35
N GLU A 82 10.73 1.87 7.47
CA GLU A 82 11.63 3.02 7.55
C GLU A 82 11.16 4.10 6.59
N LYS A 83 10.68 5.22 7.14
CA LYS A 83 10.15 6.34 6.37
C LYS A 83 11.27 7.24 5.87
N ALA A 84 11.34 7.42 4.56
CA ALA A 84 12.13 8.44 3.88
C ALA A 84 11.23 9.54 3.28
N LEU A 85 9.99 9.20 2.93
CA LEU A 85 9.03 10.15 2.36
C LEU A 85 8.33 10.98 3.46
N PRO A 86 8.18 12.30 3.26
CA PRO A 86 7.39 13.13 4.15
C PRO A 86 5.91 12.74 4.09
N GLU A 87 5.31 12.60 5.26
CA GLU A 87 3.90 12.26 5.39
C GLU A 87 3.01 13.45 4.99
N GLY A 88 1.87 13.18 4.36
CA GLY A 88 0.93 14.23 3.93
C GLY A 88 1.40 15.09 2.75
N ALA A 89 2.57 14.81 2.16
CA ALA A 89 3.14 15.61 1.07
C ALA A 89 2.54 15.32 -0.32
N GLY A 90 1.43 14.58 -0.42
CA GLY A 90 0.82 14.19 -1.69
C GLY A 90 1.59 13.11 -2.47
N LEU A 91 2.65 12.52 -1.90
CA LEU A 91 3.53 11.56 -2.56
C LEU A 91 3.06 10.10 -2.53
N GLY A 92 1.89 9.82 -1.94
CA GLY A 92 1.32 8.47 -1.89
C GLY A 92 2.07 7.46 -1.01
N GLY A 93 3.01 7.90 -0.15
CA GLY A 93 3.89 6.99 0.60
C GLY A 93 3.15 5.91 1.40
N GLY A 94 2.13 6.27 2.19
CA GLY A 94 1.36 5.28 2.96
C GLY A 94 0.61 4.25 2.09
N SER A 95 0.16 4.65 0.90
CA SER A 95 -0.48 3.75 -0.06
C SER A 95 0.54 2.81 -0.72
N SER A 96 1.74 3.33 -1.02
CA SER A 96 2.86 2.54 -1.53
C SER A 96 3.33 1.52 -0.49
N ASP A 97 3.46 1.93 0.77
CA ASP A 97 3.82 1.04 1.88
C ASP A 97 2.85 -0.15 1.97
N ALA A 98 1.54 0.13 1.92
CA ALA A 98 0.51 -0.89 1.95
C ALA A 98 0.61 -1.84 0.75
N ALA A 99 0.74 -1.31 -0.47
CA ALA A 99 0.86 -2.12 -1.68
C ALA A 99 2.09 -3.04 -1.63
N GLN A 100 3.24 -2.55 -1.15
CA GLN A 100 4.44 -3.38 -1.01
C GLN A 100 4.31 -4.46 0.07
N VAL A 101 3.56 -4.20 1.15
CA VAL A 101 3.20 -5.25 2.12
C VAL A 101 2.35 -6.32 1.45
N LEU A 102 1.33 -5.96 0.67
CA LEU A 102 0.47 -6.93 -0.03
C LEU A 102 1.25 -7.80 -1.00
N LEU A 103 2.11 -7.19 -1.83
CA LEU A 103 2.95 -7.91 -2.77
C LEU A 103 3.95 -8.82 -2.05
N GLY A 104 4.58 -8.32 -0.99
CA GLY A 104 5.51 -9.10 -0.20
C GLY A 104 4.84 -10.29 0.50
N LEU A 105 3.64 -10.12 1.06
CA LEU A 105 2.92 -11.22 1.66
C LEU A 105 2.40 -12.22 0.63
N LYS A 106 2.07 -11.78 -0.59
CA LYS A 106 1.77 -12.70 -1.69
C LYS A 106 2.95 -13.58 -2.05
N GLU A 107 4.17 -13.06 -1.99
CA GLU A 107 5.39 -13.84 -2.22
C GLU A 107 5.72 -14.78 -1.05
N LEU A 108 5.57 -14.31 0.20
CA LEU A 108 5.84 -15.12 1.40
C LEU A 108 4.79 -16.22 1.63
N TYR A 109 3.53 -15.91 1.35
CA TYR A 109 2.37 -16.75 1.60
C TYR A 109 1.45 -16.78 0.36
N PRO A 110 1.82 -17.51 -0.71
CA PRO A 110 1.02 -17.60 -1.91
C PRO A 110 -0.37 -18.17 -1.61
N ALA A 111 -1.41 -17.41 -1.96
CA ALA A 111 -2.81 -17.80 -1.78
C ALA A 111 -3.69 -17.13 -2.85
N GLU A 112 -4.89 -17.65 -3.06
CA GLU A 112 -5.89 -17.06 -3.96
C GLU A 112 -6.54 -15.81 -3.32
N VAL A 113 -5.76 -14.74 -3.18
CA VAL A 113 -6.22 -13.45 -2.65
C VAL A 113 -6.39 -12.45 -3.79
N ASN A 114 -7.57 -11.84 -3.88
CA ASN A 114 -7.82 -10.74 -4.82
C ASN A 114 -7.15 -9.45 -4.32
N LEU A 115 -5.88 -9.27 -4.69
CA LEU A 115 -5.08 -8.12 -4.27
C LEU A 115 -5.67 -6.78 -4.70
N SER A 116 -6.28 -6.71 -5.90
CA SER A 116 -6.86 -5.46 -6.40
C SER A 116 -8.05 -5.00 -5.55
N ALA A 117 -8.92 -5.93 -5.18
CA ALA A 117 -10.06 -5.64 -4.29
C ALA A 117 -9.58 -5.25 -2.88
N LEU A 118 -8.59 -5.96 -2.35
CA LEU A 118 -8.02 -5.68 -1.03
C LEU A 118 -7.34 -4.30 -1.01
N ALA A 119 -6.54 -3.98 -2.02
CA ALA A 119 -5.91 -2.67 -2.18
C ALA A 119 -6.95 -1.54 -2.24
N LEU A 120 -8.01 -1.72 -3.04
CA LEU A 120 -9.10 -0.73 -3.12
C LEU A 120 -9.78 -0.49 -1.77
N SER A 121 -9.95 -1.55 -0.96
CA SER A 121 -10.53 -1.43 0.39
C SER A 121 -9.64 -0.65 1.38
N LEU A 122 -8.34 -0.59 1.13
CA LEU A 122 -7.36 0.10 1.99
C LEU A 122 -7.23 1.58 1.63
N GLY A 123 -7.37 1.93 0.33
CA GLY A 123 -7.39 3.30 -0.14
C GLY A 123 -7.34 3.41 -1.67
N ALA A 124 -7.85 4.51 -2.21
CA ALA A 124 -7.97 4.73 -3.65
C ALA A 124 -6.62 4.72 -4.41
N ASP A 125 -5.54 5.15 -3.77
CA ASP A 125 -4.20 5.19 -4.38
C ASP A 125 -3.43 3.86 -4.24
N VAL A 126 -3.87 2.92 -3.40
CA VAL A 126 -3.14 1.64 -3.17
C VAL A 126 -3.08 0.77 -4.44
N PRO A 127 -4.17 0.62 -5.24
CA PRO A 127 -4.15 -0.16 -6.47
C PRO A 127 -3.08 0.28 -7.47
N PHE A 128 -2.82 1.59 -7.58
CA PHE A 128 -1.77 2.12 -8.46
C PHE A 128 -0.40 1.51 -8.12
N PHE A 129 -0.06 1.43 -6.84
CA PHE A 129 1.24 0.93 -6.38
C PHE A 129 1.39 -0.60 -6.46
N LEU A 130 0.34 -1.36 -6.78
CA LEU A 130 0.49 -2.77 -7.12
C LEU A 130 1.19 -2.97 -8.48
N GLN A 131 1.08 -2.00 -9.39
CA GLN A 131 1.68 -2.04 -10.72
C GLN A 131 2.83 -1.05 -10.86
N GLY A 132 2.67 0.18 -10.36
CA GLY A 132 3.62 1.27 -10.55
C GLY A 132 3.64 1.80 -11.99
N GLY A 133 4.71 2.52 -12.34
CA GLY A 133 4.86 3.10 -13.67
C GLY A 133 4.04 4.37 -13.87
N VAL A 134 3.37 4.47 -15.01
CA VAL A 134 2.47 5.59 -15.33
C VAL A 134 1.07 5.05 -15.56
N ALA A 135 0.07 5.66 -14.93
CA ALA A 135 -1.32 5.25 -15.07
C ALA A 135 -2.24 6.47 -15.12
N GLU A 136 -3.30 6.36 -15.91
CA GLU A 136 -4.41 7.31 -15.91
C GLU A 136 -5.48 6.83 -14.92
N ALA A 137 -6.03 7.77 -14.15
CA ALA A 137 -7.03 7.53 -13.12
C ALA A 137 -8.07 8.64 -13.08
#